data_AF-A0A6I5P5S8-F1
#
_entry.id   AF-A0A6I5P5S8-F1
#
_cell.length_a   1.000
_cell.length_b   1.000
_cell.length_c   1.000
_cell.angle_alpha   90.00
_cell.angle_beta   90.00
_cell.angle_gamma   90.00
#
_symmetry.space_group_name_H-M   'P 1'
#
loop_
_entity.id
_entity.type
_entity.pdbx_description
1 polymer ?
#
loop_
_entity_poly.entity_id
_entity_poly.type
_entity_poly.pdbx_seq_one_letter_code
_entity_poly.pdbx_strand_id
1 'polypeptide(L)'
;MDTTTQLALMTKAKKVFGNDKTFLSFPVTPLTFSKETLDFVSDMDYDDLKAFSLLVNSIPDGEAWLPTSDRALWDIYDDVLNGVETEVAWSARTDREEEQYQAASQLLQTTAGEDTEAYKRYKQYRDQLFVLQERYAAAKSTGETTADPVLKNHWLTVEKPQLRQAIQNLETEWITDGYKHEVEQAQGIKARLGAKSPSLTWQDWRSHFNQDIDQITGTDNVQFFPSSFSPMNAIDEGAWQTFTLTADEIPKMLEQAPAKLKQRLAADLQDSDITSITFEFSSAAVLRPWLDADVFAAKFWRFLDQHKKLSDGQSPPVGVCPAYTTAVVFARNIVVEKQVSTSKPPSNSKPGKTGNSLQFSTAMQALQVQPMVKLQPQYTTLKQNPLLNPQLAHKVKVTAPAGNSNPKSAQPRSRQVQPSARSVHLAAATTVRMSPRQTQSLQAVTGTKQTFQATPKVFTAQSANWRVSPTVQPVSTVKMKPNPSNAAQLSDAFLRLQKAAIVRPILPVTPVQPRPSKPTPQGTKTVQERLTQADEVCILAFICKLLPACPDPDPTLQW
;
A
#
# COMPACT_ATOMS: atom_id res chain seq x y z
N MET A 1 -10.00 26.60 -1.89
CA MET A 1 -8.54 26.79 -1.74
C MET A 1 -8.03 27.40 -3.03
N ASP A 2 -7.21 28.45 -2.98
CA ASP A 2 -6.59 29.00 -4.19
C ASP A 2 -5.47 28.09 -4.72
N THR A 3 -5.13 28.26 -6.00
CA THR A 3 -4.16 27.41 -6.73
C THR A 3 -2.75 27.50 -6.15
N THR A 4 -2.33 28.67 -5.68
CA THR A 4 -1.03 28.88 -5.03
C THR A 4 -0.91 28.08 -3.73
N THR A 5 -1.92 28.19 -2.85
CA THR A 5 -2.02 27.40 -1.62
C THR A 5 -1.98 25.91 -1.93
N GLN A 6 -2.80 25.45 -2.88
CA GLN A 6 -2.88 24.04 -3.24
C GLN A 6 -1.55 23.51 -3.76
N LEU A 7 -0.89 24.22 -4.68
CA LEU A 7 0.39 23.81 -5.25
C LEU A 7 1.51 23.79 -4.20
N ALA A 8 1.56 24.78 -3.31
CA ALA A 8 2.54 24.82 -2.22
C ALA A 8 2.36 23.65 -1.24
N LEU A 9 1.11 23.35 -0.88
CA LEU A 9 0.75 22.20 -0.03
C LEU A 9 1.14 20.87 -0.69
N MET A 10 0.77 20.67 -1.96
CA MET A 10 1.11 19.45 -2.72
C MET A 10 2.62 19.25 -2.81
N THR A 11 3.40 20.30 -3.11
CA THR A 11 4.87 20.19 -3.17
C THR A 11 5.47 19.85 -1.82
N LYS A 12 4.98 20.47 -0.74
CA LYS A 12 5.45 20.17 0.62
C LYS A 12 5.14 18.72 0.99
N ALA A 13 3.91 18.26 0.74
CA ALA A 13 3.51 16.87 0.96
C ALA A 13 4.40 15.90 0.18
N LYS A 14 4.66 16.18 -1.10
CA LYS A 14 5.55 15.33 -1.93
C LYS A 14 6.94 15.17 -1.35
N LYS A 15 7.52 16.22 -0.75
CA LYS A 15 8.84 16.14 -0.09
C LYS A 15 8.85 15.29 1.17
N VAL A 16 7.71 15.17 1.84
CA VAL A 16 7.59 14.55 3.16
C VAL A 16 7.25 13.07 3.00
N PHE A 17 6.33 12.75 2.11
CA PHE A 17 5.81 11.40 1.92
C PHE A 17 6.36 10.68 0.68
N GLY A 18 6.99 11.41 -0.26
CA GLY A 18 7.53 10.83 -1.49
C GLY A 18 8.84 10.07 -1.25
N ASN A 19 9.05 9.00 -2.01
CA ASN A 19 10.29 8.22 -2.03
C ASN A 19 10.52 7.61 -3.43
N ASP A 20 11.63 6.90 -3.64
CA ASP A 20 12.00 6.39 -4.97
C ASP A 20 11.07 5.29 -5.52
N LYS A 21 10.27 4.65 -4.66
CA LYS A 21 9.37 3.54 -5.03
C LYS A 21 7.89 3.94 -5.07
N THR A 22 7.57 5.14 -4.61
CA THR A 22 6.20 5.63 -4.51
C THR A 22 6.10 7.07 -4.98
N PHE A 23 5.00 7.43 -5.63
CA PHE A 23 4.68 8.83 -5.90
C PHE A 23 3.42 9.24 -5.15
N LEU A 24 3.20 10.55 -5.02
CA LEU A 24 1.96 11.08 -4.49
C LEU A 24 1.02 11.41 -5.64
N SER A 25 -0.20 10.92 -5.52
CA SER A 25 -1.31 11.26 -6.40
C SER A 25 -2.27 12.18 -5.64
N PHE A 26 -2.46 13.40 -6.15
CA PHE A 26 -3.27 14.42 -5.51
C PHE A 26 -4.63 14.49 -6.21
N PRO A 27 -5.75 14.36 -5.48
CA PRO A 27 -7.06 14.53 -6.08
C PRO A 27 -7.23 15.98 -6.53
N VAL A 28 -7.66 16.17 -7.78
CA VAL A 28 -7.88 17.52 -8.34
C VAL A 28 -9.09 18.20 -7.72
N THR A 29 -10.07 17.42 -7.26
CA THR A 29 -11.21 17.86 -6.47
C THR A 29 -10.97 17.55 -5.00
N PRO A 30 -11.23 18.49 -4.07
CA PRO A 30 -11.18 18.18 -2.64
C PRO A 30 -12.06 16.97 -2.31
N LEU A 31 -11.49 15.99 -1.62
CA LEU A 31 -12.20 14.83 -1.11
C LEU A 31 -12.32 15.01 0.40
N THR A 32 -13.52 15.31 0.89
CA THR A 32 -13.76 15.62 2.29
C THR A 32 -14.68 14.58 2.91
N PHE A 33 -14.37 14.25 4.16
CA PHE A 33 -15.03 13.26 4.98
C PHE A 33 -15.22 13.86 6.38
N SER A 34 -16.25 13.42 7.08
CA SER A 34 -16.32 13.63 8.54
C SER A 34 -15.45 12.60 9.25
N LYS A 35 -15.09 12.87 10.50
CA LYS A 35 -14.39 11.88 11.31
C LYS A 35 -15.21 10.59 11.45
N GLU A 36 -16.52 10.74 11.62
CA GLU A 36 -17.48 9.65 11.79
C GLU A 36 -17.55 8.76 10.54
N THR A 37 -17.58 9.35 9.34
CA THR A 37 -17.60 8.61 8.07
C THR A 37 -16.33 7.78 7.80
N LEU A 38 -15.26 8.03 8.55
CA LEU A 38 -14.00 7.27 8.46
C LEU A 38 -13.81 6.29 9.64
N ASP A 39 -14.76 6.22 10.58
CA ASP A 39 -14.77 5.23 11.67
C ASP A 39 -15.53 3.96 11.24
N PHE A 40 -14.81 3.08 10.53
CA PHE A 40 -15.39 1.83 10.01
C PHE A 40 -15.64 0.75 11.08
N VAL A 41 -15.32 0.98 12.36
CA VAL A 41 -15.43 -0.04 13.42
C VAL A 41 -16.56 0.23 14.41
N SER A 42 -16.75 1.48 14.83
CA SER A 42 -17.75 1.78 15.88
C SER A 42 -19.18 1.77 15.32
N ASP A 43 -19.36 2.32 14.12
CA ASP A 43 -20.67 2.44 13.45
C ASP A 43 -20.48 2.30 11.94
N MET A 44 -20.43 1.05 11.47
CA MET A 44 -20.12 0.75 10.07
C MET A 44 -21.29 1.14 9.16
N ASP A 45 -21.22 2.33 8.56
CA ASP A 45 -22.01 2.66 7.38
C ASP A 45 -21.36 2.06 6.13
N TYR A 46 -22.09 1.15 5.47
CA TYR A 46 -21.62 0.50 4.25
C TYR A 46 -21.45 1.47 3.08
N ASP A 47 -22.20 2.57 3.03
CA ASP A 47 -22.07 3.55 1.96
C ASP A 47 -20.79 4.37 2.10
N ASP A 48 -20.36 4.68 3.33
CA ASP A 48 -19.08 5.33 3.62
C ASP A 48 -17.90 4.40 3.34
N LEU A 49 -17.98 3.15 3.82
CA LEU A 49 -16.98 2.12 3.52
C LEU A 49 -16.85 1.88 2.02
N LYS A 50 -17.98 1.84 1.29
CA LYS A 50 -18.01 1.72 -0.18
C LYS A 50 -17.34 2.92 -0.84
N ALA A 51 -17.69 4.15 -0.46
CA ALA A 51 -17.11 5.36 -1.03
C ALA A 51 -15.59 5.39 -0.85
N PHE A 52 -15.10 5.08 0.35
CA PHE A 52 -13.68 4.97 0.62
C PHE A 52 -13.03 3.83 -0.18
N SER A 53 -13.67 2.65 -0.24
CA SER A 53 -13.16 1.48 -0.97
C SER A 53 -13.04 1.72 -2.47
N LEU A 54 -14.05 2.30 -3.11
CA LEU A 54 -14.02 2.66 -4.54
C LEU A 54 -12.88 3.64 -4.82
N LEU A 55 -12.73 4.64 -3.94
CA LEU A 55 -11.70 5.65 -4.06
C LEU A 55 -10.29 5.06 -3.96
N VAL A 56 -9.96 4.31 -2.89
CA VAL A 56 -8.60 3.78 -2.71
C VAL A 56 -8.25 2.65 -3.68
N ASN A 57 -9.24 2.04 -4.34
CA ASN A 57 -9.01 1.01 -5.36
C ASN A 57 -9.08 1.52 -6.79
N SER A 58 -9.36 2.80 -6.99
CA SER A 58 -9.21 3.43 -8.30
C SER A 58 -7.71 3.48 -8.68
N ILE A 59 -7.39 3.21 -9.94
CA ILE A 59 -6.01 3.14 -10.42
C ILE A 59 -5.46 4.58 -10.62
N PRO A 60 -4.38 4.96 -9.93
CA PRO A 60 -3.76 6.27 -10.12
C PRO A 60 -2.98 6.34 -11.44
N ASP A 61 -3.20 7.39 -12.23
CA ASP A 61 -2.56 7.62 -13.53
C ASP A 61 -1.50 8.75 -13.51
N GLY A 62 -1.26 9.37 -12.35
CA GLY A 62 -0.24 10.41 -12.19
C GLY A 62 -0.37 11.23 -10.91
N GLU A 63 0.40 12.32 -10.86
CA GLU A 63 0.46 13.21 -9.68
C GLU A 63 -0.80 14.07 -9.52
N ALA A 64 -1.45 14.49 -10.59
CA ALA A 64 -2.78 15.12 -10.54
C ALA A 64 -3.78 14.10 -11.03
N TRP A 65 -4.68 13.67 -10.15
CA TRP A 65 -5.54 12.53 -10.39
C TRP A 65 -7.00 12.85 -10.17
N LEU A 66 -7.83 12.26 -11.01
CA LEU A 66 -9.27 12.26 -10.87
C LEU A 66 -9.71 10.78 -10.89
N PRO A 67 -10.36 10.27 -9.83
CA PRO A 67 -10.75 8.87 -9.73
C PRO A 67 -11.92 8.56 -10.68
N THR A 68 -11.62 8.50 -11.98
CA THR A 68 -12.57 8.28 -13.08
C THR A 68 -12.33 6.97 -13.81
N SER A 69 -11.38 6.16 -13.31
CA SER A 69 -11.12 4.84 -13.87
C SER A 69 -12.41 4.01 -13.80
N ASP A 70 -12.79 3.45 -14.95
CA ASP A 70 -13.86 2.45 -15.07
C ASP A 70 -13.46 1.11 -14.44
N ARG A 71 -12.15 0.91 -14.23
CA ARG A 71 -11.58 -0.28 -13.60
C ARG A 71 -11.01 0.03 -12.23
N ALA A 72 -11.33 -0.82 -11.28
CA ALA A 72 -10.70 -0.84 -9.97
C ALA A 72 -9.59 -1.89 -9.91
N LEU A 73 -8.77 -1.80 -8.85
CA LEU A 73 -7.68 -2.72 -8.59
C LEU A 73 -8.15 -4.17 -8.47
N TRP A 74 -9.33 -4.42 -7.92
CA TRP A 74 -9.88 -5.78 -7.82
C TRP A 74 -10.25 -6.36 -9.19
N ASP A 75 -10.67 -5.53 -10.16
CA ASP A 75 -10.94 -6.02 -11.53
C ASP A 75 -9.64 -6.44 -12.21
N ILE A 76 -8.55 -5.71 -11.96
CA ILE A 76 -7.21 -6.07 -12.45
C ILE A 76 -6.75 -7.36 -11.79
N TYR A 77 -6.97 -7.48 -10.49
CA TYR A 77 -6.56 -8.64 -9.71
C TYR A 77 -7.36 -9.89 -10.11
N ASP A 78 -8.65 -9.74 -10.41
CA ASP A 78 -9.49 -10.80 -10.95
C ASP A 78 -9.03 -11.24 -12.34
N ASP A 79 -8.76 -10.31 -13.25
CA ASP A 79 -8.22 -10.62 -14.57
C ASP A 79 -6.91 -11.41 -14.47
N VAL A 80 -6.05 -11.07 -13.51
CA VAL A 80 -4.80 -11.80 -13.26
C VAL A 80 -5.10 -13.18 -12.74
N LEU A 81 -5.81 -13.28 -11.62
CA LEU A 81 -6.00 -14.54 -10.92
C LEU A 81 -6.93 -15.50 -11.66
N ASN A 82 -8.06 -15.02 -12.18
CA ASN A 82 -9.14 -15.84 -12.74
C ASN A 82 -9.27 -15.71 -14.27
N GLY A 83 -8.47 -14.86 -14.92
CA GLY A 83 -8.47 -14.71 -16.36
C GLY A 83 -8.12 -16.00 -17.11
N VAL A 84 -8.91 -16.30 -18.15
CA VAL A 84 -8.64 -17.42 -19.07
C VAL A 84 -7.33 -17.25 -19.85
N GLU A 85 -6.79 -16.04 -19.88
CA GLU A 85 -5.55 -15.68 -20.55
C GLU A 85 -4.34 -15.76 -19.62
N THR A 86 -4.46 -16.25 -18.38
CA THR A 86 -3.33 -16.34 -17.45
C THR A 86 -2.77 -17.74 -17.38
N GLU A 87 -1.46 -17.87 -17.59
CA GLU A 87 -0.69 -19.11 -17.46
C GLU A 87 0.26 -19.01 -16.27
N VAL A 88 0.42 -20.11 -15.54
CA VAL A 88 1.27 -20.23 -14.36
C VAL A 88 2.29 -21.33 -14.61
N ALA A 89 3.56 -21.02 -14.39
CA ALA A 89 4.65 -21.96 -14.55
C ALA A 89 4.51 -23.19 -13.63
N TRP A 90 5.13 -24.29 -14.00
CA TRP A 90 5.19 -25.50 -13.19
C TRP A 90 6.56 -25.62 -12.49
N SER A 91 6.52 -25.78 -11.17
CA SER A 91 7.68 -26.14 -10.36
C SER A 91 7.21 -26.72 -9.02
N ALA A 92 8.04 -27.55 -8.40
CA ALA A 92 7.79 -28.15 -7.10
C ALA A 92 8.95 -27.89 -6.15
N ARG A 93 8.63 -27.59 -4.89
CA ARG A 93 9.59 -27.57 -3.80
C ARG A 93 10.00 -29.01 -3.46
N THR A 94 11.25 -29.15 -3.04
CA THR A 94 11.71 -30.39 -2.36
C THR A 94 11.10 -30.49 -0.96
N ASP A 95 11.05 -31.69 -0.37
CA ASP A 95 10.51 -31.89 0.99
C ASP A 95 11.17 -30.97 2.03
N ARG A 96 12.49 -30.79 1.93
CA ARG A 96 13.25 -29.87 2.80
C ARG A 96 12.85 -28.41 2.61
N GLU A 97 12.55 -27.99 1.38
CA GLU A 97 12.07 -26.63 1.11
C GLU A 97 10.62 -26.46 1.58
N GLU A 98 9.79 -27.49 1.49
CA GLU A 98 8.45 -27.47 2.06
C GLU A 98 8.51 -27.27 3.58
N GLU A 99 9.34 -28.05 4.29
CA GLU A 99 9.55 -27.89 5.73
C GLU A 99 10.00 -26.47 6.10
N GLN A 100 10.93 -25.88 5.34
CA GLN A 100 11.39 -24.50 5.55
C GLN A 100 10.28 -23.47 5.33
N TYR A 101 9.46 -23.66 4.29
CA TYR A 101 8.34 -22.77 4.02
C TYR A 101 7.25 -22.88 5.10
N GLN A 102 6.94 -24.09 5.55
CA GLN A 102 5.96 -24.30 6.61
C GLN A 102 6.43 -23.69 7.93
N ALA A 103 7.70 -23.87 8.30
CA ALA A 103 8.30 -23.24 9.47
C ALA A 103 8.25 -21.70 9.39
N ALA A 104 8.59 -21.13 8.22
CA ALA A 104 8.48 -19.69 7.99
C ALA A 104 7.03 -19.20 8.08
N SER A 105 6.09 -19.95 7.50
CA SER A 105 4.66 -19.60 7.51
C SER A 105 4.09 -19.64 8.93
N GLN A 106 4.47 -20.63 9.74
CA GLN A 106 4.05 -20.75 11.14
C GLN A 106 4.62 -19.64 12.04
N LEU A 107 5.76 -19.03 11.68
CA LEU A 107 6.26 -17.86 12.38
C LEU A 107 5.41 -16.61 12.08
N LEU A 108 4.86 -16.51 10.87
CA LEU A 108 4.10 -15.34 10.43
C LEU A 108 2.62 -15.44 10.80
N GLN A 109 2.01 -16.61 10.60
CA GLN A 109 0.59 -16.85 10.76
C GLN A 109 0.32 -18.13 11.54
N THR A 110 -0.76 -18.12 12.32
CA THR A 110 -1.31 -19.30 12.99
C THR A 110 -2.01 -20.20 11.97
N THR A 111 -2.39 -21.42 12.39
CA THR A 111 -3.19 -22.34 11.54
C THR A 111 -4.59 -21.80 11.21
N ALA A 112 -5.07 -20.80 11.95
CA ALA A 112 -6.31 -20.08 11.68
C ALA A 112 -6.13 -18.91 10.69
N GLY A 113 -4.91 -18.67 10.19
CA GLY A 113 -4.58 -17.55 9.30
C GLY A 113 -4.33 -16.22 10.00
N GLU A 114 -4.50 -16.16 11.32
CA GLU A 114 -4.25 -14.95 12.11
C GLU A 114 -2.74 -14.69 12.28
N ASP A 115 -2.32 -13.42 12.32
CA ASP A 115 -0.93 -13.07 12.63
C ASP A 115 -0.48 -13.66 13.97
N THR A 116 0.73 -14.19 14.04
CA THR A 116 1.34 -14.57 15.34
C THR A 116 1.67 -13.32 16.17
N GLU A 117 1.86 -13.49 17.48
CA GLU A 117 2.29 -12.38 18.35
C GLU A 117 3.62 -11.75 17.90
N ALA A 118 4.57 -12.57 17.41
CA ALA A 118 5.83 -12.06 16.85
C ALA A 118 5.57 -11.16 15.62
N TYR A 119 4.69 -11.57 14.72
CA TYR A 119 4.38 -10.78 13.53
C TYR A 119 3.56 -9.52 13.85
N LYS A 120 2.64 -9.58 14.82
CA LYS A 120 1.94 -8.40 15.33
C LYS A 120 2.91 -7.38 15.91
N ARG A 121 3.87 -7.81 16.74
CA ARG A 121 4.93 -6.94 17.30
C ARG A 121 5.80 -6.34 16.19
N TYR A 122 6.19 -7.14 15.20
CA TYR A 122 6.90 -6.64 14.02
C TYR A 122 6.14 -5.50 13.32
N LYS A 123 4.85 -5.70 13.02
CA LYS A 123 4.00 -4.68 12.38
C LYS A 123 3.88 -3.44 13.27
N GLN A 124 3.74 -3.61 14.58
CA GLN A 124 3.67 -2.50 15.53
C GLN A 124 4.90 -1.61 15.45
N TYR A 125 6.11 -2.18 15.56
CA TYR A 125 7.35 -1.40 15.47
C TYR A 125 7.56 -0.78 14.08
N ARG A 126 7.22 -1.50 13.02
CA ARG A 126 7.26 -0.97 11.64
C ARG A 126 6.40 0.30 11.52
N ASP A 127 5.16 0.25 12.01
CA ASP A 127 4.23 1.37 11.92
C ASP A 127 4.71 2.54 12.79
N GLN A 128 5.24 2.28 13.99
CA GLN A 128 5.87 3.31 14.83
C GLN A 128 7.06 4.00 14.15
N LEU A 129 7.92 3.20 13.51
CA LEU A 129 9.09 3.72 12.82
C LEU A 129 8.69 4.60 11.65
N PHE A 130 7.69 4.16 10.88
CA PHE A 130 7.14 4.94 9.77
C PHE A 130 6.65 6.32 10.23
N VAL A 131 5.86 6.36 11.31
CA VAL A 131 5.37 7.61 11.92
C VAL A 131 6.50 8.54 12.34
N LEU A 132 7.54 7.98 12.96
CA LEU A 132 8.68 8.75 13.43
C LEU A 132 9.54 9.27 12.27
N GLN A 133 9.66 8.49 11.19
CA GLN A 133 10.31 8.91 9.95
C GLN A 133 9.55 10.04 9.26
N GLU A 134 8.22 10.00 9.21
CA GLU A 134 7.41 11.11 8.71
C GLU A 134 7.61 12.38 9.52
N ARG A 135 7.62 12.28 10.86
CA ARG A 135 7.90 13.42 11.73
C ARG A 135 9.29 14.00 11.47
N TYR A 136 10.30 13.14 11.30
CA TYR A 136 11.63 13.56 10.93
C TYR A 136 11.67 14.24 9.56
N ALA A 137 10.99 13.70 8.55
CA ALA A 137 10.91 14.29 7.22
C ALA A 137 10.21 15.65 7.22
N ALA A 138 9.12 15.78 7.99
CA ALA A 138 8.39 17.02 8.19
C ALA A 138 9.27 18.09 8.85
N ALA A 139 9.88 17.76 9.99
CA ALA A 139 10.77 18.65 10.71
C ALA A 139 12.01 19.03 9.89
N LYS A 140 12.61 18.07 9.17
CA LYS A 140 13.73 18.30 8.25
C LYS A 140 13.34 19.27 7.14
N SER A 141 12.19 19.04 6.52
CA SER A 141 11.70 19.89 5.44
C SER A 141 11.59 21.34 5.90
N THR A 142 11.03 21.60 7.08
CA THR A 142 10.91 22.96 7.65
C THR A 142 12.24 23.53 8.13
N GLY A 143 13.02 22.75 8.89
CA GLY A 143 14.29 23.20 9.47
C GLY A 143 15.39 23.48 8.45
N GLU A 144 15.36 22.82 7.28
CA GLU A 144 16.32 23.07 6.20
C GLU A 144 15.88 24.21 5.26
N THR A 145 14.58 24.49 5.11
CA THR A 145 14.07 25.55 4.22
C THR A 145 13.84 26.90 4.87
N THR A 146 13.69 26.93 6.20
CA THR A 146 13.43 28.16 6.95
C THR A 146 14.57 29.18 6.83
N ALA A 147 14.19 30.45 6.67
CA ALA A 147 15.13 31.58 6.71
C ALA A 147 15.41 32.05 8.15
N ASP A 148 14.60 31.62 9.12
CA ASP A 148 14.72 32.00 10.53
C ASP A 148 15.95 31.31 11.17
N PRO A 149 16.99 32.07 11.58
CA PRO A 149 18.19 31.49 12.18
C PRO A 149 17.91 30.74 13.48
N VAL A 150 16.90 31.17 14.25
CA VAL A 150 16.55 30.53 15.53
C VAL A 150 15.96 29.16 15.28
N LEU A 151 15.00 29.05 14.35
CA LEU A 151 14.43 27.76 13.97
C LEU A 151 15.46 26.83 13.34
N LYS A 152 16.30 27.36 12.46
CA LYS A 152 17.37 26.58 11.83
C LYS A 152 18.34 26.05 12.88
N ASN A 153 18.73 26.86 13.86
CA ASN A 153 19.59 26.43 14.95
C ASN A 153 18.88 25.41 15.86
N HIS A 154 17.61 25.61 16.20
CA HIS A 154 16.81 24.67 16.99
C HIS A 154 16.70 23.30 16.30
N TRP A 155 16.38 23.29 15.01
CA TRP A 155 16.37 22.07 14.19
C TRP A 155 17.73 21.35 14.27
N LEU A 156 18.83 22.06 14.03
CA LEU A 156 20.17 21.46 13.96
C LEU A 156 20.66 20.94 15.32
N THR A 157 20.37 21.65 16.41
CA THR A 157 20.97 21.38 17.73
C THR A 157 20.07 20.58 18.66
N VAL A 158 18.75 20.62 18.48
CA VAL A 158 17.77 19.97 19.37
C VAL A 158 16.99 18.89 18.65
N GLU A 159 16.15 19.25 17.68
CA GLU A 159 15.19 18.30 17.09
C GLU A 159 15.85 17.22 16.25
N LYS A 160 16.81 17.57 15.38
CA LYS A 160 17.45 16.61 14.48
C LYS A 160 18.22 15.53 15.24
N PRO A 161 19.06 15.84 16.26
CA PRO A 161 19.68 14.79 17.08
C PRO A 161 18.66 13.94 17.84
N GLN A 162 17.64 14.56 18.45
CA GLN A 162 16.62 13.84 19.22
C GLN A 162 15.82 12.85 18.36
N LEU A 163 15.33 13.29 17.20
CA LEU A 163 14.57 12.44 16.29
C LEU A 163 15.43 11.32 15.70
N ARG A 164 16.70 11.59 15.37
CA ARG A 164 17.63 10.53 14.94
C ARG A 164 17.89 9.51 16.02
N GLN A 165 18.08 9.95 17.26
CA GLN A 165 18.28 9.04 18.40
C GLN A 165 17.03 8.21 18.64
N ALA A 166 15.84 8.82 18.58
CA ALA A 166 14.58 8.11 18.73
C ALA A 166 14.38 7.04 17.64
N ILE A 167 14.70 7.37 16.38
CA ILE A 167 14.68 6.40 15.26
C ILE A 167 15.64 5.24 15.56
N GLN A 168 16.88 5.53 15.95
CA GLN A 168 17.88 4.50 16.23
C GLN A 168 17.48 3.60 17.42
N ASN A 169 16.93 4.19 18.49
CA ASN A 169 16.43 3.43 19.63
C ASN A 169 15.30 2.50 19.20
N LEU A 170 14.31 3.03 18.47
CA LEU A 170 13.17 2.25 17.99
C LEU A 170 13.58 1.14 17.02
N GLU A 171 14.58 1.38 16.16
CA GLU A 171 15.16 0.33 15.31
C GLU A 171 15.83 -0.76 16.13
N THR A 172 16.52 -0.41 17.21
CA THR A 172 17.14 -1.38 18.12
C THR A 172 16.08 -2.21 18.84
N GLU A 173 15.05 -1.57 19.38
CA GLU A 173 13.91 -2.25 20.00
C GLU A 173 13.13 -3.11 19.00
N TRP A 174 12.97 -2.66 17.75
CA TRP A 174 12.34 -3.47 16.71
C TRP A 174 13.12 -4.76 16.43
N ILE A 175 14.46 -4.67 16.42
CA ILE A 175 15.31 -5.84 16.27
C ILE A 175 15.15 -6.81 17.44
N THR A 176 15.18 -6.32 18.68
CA THR A 176 15.18 -7.20 19.87
C THR A 176 13.79 -7.67 20.28
N ASP A 177 12.83 -6.75 20.33
CA ASP A 177 11.49 -6.94 20.93
C ASP A 177 10.41 -7.09 19.86
N GLY A 178 10.69 -6.62 18.65
CA GLY A 178 9.82 -6.73 17.49
C GLY A 178 10.18 -7.84 16.52
N TYR A 179 11.17 -8.69 16.85
CA TYR A 179 11.57 -9.87 16.05
C TYR A 179 11.89 -9.53 14.58
N LYS A 180 12.50 -8.36 14.34
CA LYS A 180 12.71 -7.84 12.98
C LYS A 180 13.40 -8.84 12.06
N HIS A 181 14.52 -9.40 12.52
CA HIS A 181 15.33 -10.28 11.69
C HIS A 181 14.66 -11.62 11.41
N GLU A 182 14.00 -12.21 12.40
CA GLU A 182 13.30 -13.49 12.28
C GLU A 182 12.11 -13.37 11.32
N VAL A 183 11.31 -12.31 11.47
CA VAL A 183 10.15 -12.05 10.60
C VAL A 183 10.60 -11.75 9.17
N GLU A 184 11.58 -10.87 8.96
CA GLU A 184 12.09 -10.55 7.62
C GLU A 184 12.74 -11.78 6.95
N GLN A 185 13.43 -12.62 7.72
CA GLN A 185 13.96 -13.88 7.23
C GLN A 185 12.83 -14.83 6.81
N ALA A 186 11.79 -15.00 7.63
CA ALA A 186 10.64 -15.84 7.30
C ALA A 186 9.88 -15.33 6.06
N GLN A 187 9.66 -14.02 5.94
CA GLN A 187 9.09 -13.40 4.75
C GLN A 187 9.95 -13.67 3.51
N GLY A 188 11.27 -13.51 3.62
CA GLY A 188 12.20 -13.81 2.52
C GLY A 188 12.19 -15.29 2.12
N ILE A 189 12.07 -16.22 3.09
CA ILE A 189 11.90 -17.65 2.83
C ILE A 189 10.56 -17.91 2.12
N LYS A 190 9.45 -17.36 2.63
CA LYS A 190 8.10 -17.52 2.05
C LYS A 190 8.07 -17.01 0.60
N ALA A 191 8.61 -15.82 0.33
CA ALA A 191 8.67 -15.26 -1.01
C ALA A 191 9.53 -16.11 -1.97
N ARG A 192 10.75 -16.47 -1.55
CA ARG A 192 11.68 -17.25 -2.38
C ARG A 192 11.18 -18.66 -2.66
N LEU A 193 10.65 -19.35 -1.65
CA LEU A 193 10.18 -20.73 -1.79
C LEU A 193 8.77 -20.80 -2.37
N GLY A 194 7.91 -19.80 -2.12
CA GLY A 194 6.61 -19.66 -2.78
C GLY A 194 6.77 -19.57 -4.30
N ALA A 195 7.79 -18.86 -4.80
CA ALA A 195 8.12 -18.81 -6.22
C ALA A 195 8.56 -20.17 -6.81
N LYS A 196 8.98 -21.14 -5.98
CA LYS A 196 9.31 -22.52 -6.40
C LYS A 196 8.12 -23.47 -6.37
N SER A 197 6.95 -23.03 -5.91
CA SER A 197 5.71 -23.78 -6.06
C SER A 197 4.60 -22.86 -6.60
N PRO A 198 4.74 -22.41 -7.86
CA PRO A 198 3.81 -21.46 -8.46
C PRO A 198 2.35 -21.88 -8.32
N SER A 199 2.01 -23.15 -8.58
CA SER A 199 0.63 -23.63 -8.53
C SER A 199 0.02 -23.55 -7.13
N LEU A 200 0.80 -23.85 -6.08
CA LEU A 200 0.33 -23.76 -4.69
C LEU A 200 0.18 -22.30 -4.26
N THR A 201 1.18 -21.47 -4.55
CA THR A 201 1.14 -20.03 -4.26
C THR A 201 -0.02 -19.34 -5.00
N TRP A 202 -0.25 -19.72 -6.25
CA TRP A 202 -1.37 -19.20 -7.05
C TRP A 202 -2.73 -19.63 -6.49
N GLN A 203 -2.83 -20.88 -6.04
CA GLN A 203 -4.03 -21.39 -5.38
C GLN A 203 -4.30 -20.66 -4.05
N ASP A 204 -3.26 -20.39 -3.27
CA ASP A 204 -3.32 -19.61 -2.03
C ASP A 204 -3.91 -18.21 -2.30
N TRP A 205 -3.33 -17.47 -3.26
CA TRP A 205 -3.84 -16.15 -3.67
C TRP A 205 -5.28 -16.19 -4.19
N ARG A 206 -5.62 -17.17 -5.03
CA ARG A 206 -7.02 -17.37 -5.47
C ARG A 206 -7.96 -17.66 -4.30
N SER A 207 -7.50 -18.34 -3.26
CA SER A 207 -8.33 -18.66 -2.10
C SER A 207 -8.59 -17.45 -1.20
N HIS A 208 -7.67 -16.47 -1.18
CA HIS A 208 -7.85 -15.18 -0.50
C HIS A 208 -8.63 -14.15 -1.32
N PHE A 209 -8.91 -14.44 -2.60
CA PHE A 209 -9.68 -13.57 -3.49
C PHE A 209 -10.90 -14.31 -4.03
N ASN A 210 -11.90 -14.46 -3.17
CA ASN A 210 -13.15 -15.12 -3.50
C ASN A 210 -14.24 -14.07 -3.70
N GLN A 211 -14.63 -13.79 -4.95
CA GLN A 211 -15.65 -12.77 -5.25
C GLN A 211 -16.98 -12.98 -4.51
N ASP A 212 -17.43 -14.23 -4.37
CA ASP A 212 -18.70 -14.57 -3.73
C ASP A 212 -18.68 -14.35 -2.22
N ILE A 213 -17.48 -14.38 -1.63
CA ILE A 213 -17.25 -14.19 -0.21
C ILE A 213 -16.73 -12.81 0.07
N ASP A 214 -15.90 -12.18 -0.73
CA ASP A 214 -15.16 -10.96 -0.40
C ASP A 214 -15.85 -9.67 -0.86
N GLN A 215 -16.86 -9.77 -1.74
CA GLN A 215 -17.62 -8.60 -2.21
C GLN A 215 -18.77 -8.24 -1.28
N ILE A 216 -18.86 -6.95 -0.94
CA ILE A 216 -20.03 -6.37 -0.27
C ILE A 216 -20.90 -5.69 -1.32
N THR A 217 -22.21 -5.85 -1.19
CA THR A 217 -23.19 -5.10 -2.01
C THR A 217 -23.69 -3.91 -1.19
N GLY A 218 -23.45 -2.69 -1.67
CA GLY A 218 -23.95 -1.47 -1.06
C GLY A 218 -25.48 -1.32 -1.18
N THR A 219 -26.04 -0.30 -0.53
CA THR A 219 -27.50 -0.03 -0.52
C THR A 219 -28.08 0.26 -1.90
N ASP A 220 -27.24 0.71 -2.83
CA ASP A 220 -27.52 0.99 -4.24
C ASP A 220 -27.33 -0.21 -5.18
N ASN A 221 -27.04 -1.40 -4.63
CA ASN A 221 -26.65 -2.61 -5.36
C ASN A 221 -25.32 -2.52 -6.12
N VAL A 222 -24.46 -1.56 -5.80
CA VAL A 222 -23.08 -1.55 -6.32
C VAL A 222 -22.23 -2.49 -5.47
N GLN A 223 -21.59 -3.46 -6.12
CA GLN A 223 -20.65 -4.37 -5.48
C GLN A 223 -19.27 -3.73 -5.37
N PHE A 224 -18.60 -3.95 -4.25
CA PHE A 224 -17.24 -3.46 -4.01
C PHE A 224 -16.48 -4.41 -3.10
N PHE A 225 -15.15 -4.36 -3.18
CA PHE A 225 -14.29 -5.06 -2.23
C PHE A 225 -13.90 -4.12 -1.08
N PRO A 226 -14.25 -4.46 0.17
CA PRO A 226 -14.02 -3.58 1.32
C PRO A 226 -12.53 -3.33 1.50
N SER A 227 -12.18 -2.06 1.71
CA SER A 227 -10.83 -1.61 2.00
C SER A 227 -10.89 -0.59 3.12
N SER A 228 -9.88 -0.62 3.99
CA SER A 228 -9.79 0.27 5.15
C SER A 228 -8.39 0.87 5.24
N PHE A 229 -8.04 1.44 6.40
CA PHE A 229 -6.70 1.91 6.66
C PHE A 229 -6.19 1.52 8.06
N SER A 230 -4.87 1.56 8.23
CA SER A 230 -4.17 1.35 9.49
C SER A 230 -3.01 2.35 9.62
N PRO A 231 -2.77 2.92 10.80
CA PRO A 231 -3.46 2.65 12.06
C PRO A 231 -4.88 3.23 12.07
N MET A 232 -5.80 2.61 12.80
CA MET A 232 -7.21 3.05 12.82
C MET A 232 -7.39 4.42 13.47
N ASN A 233 -6.58 4.73 14.48
CA ASN A 233 -6.59 6.03 15.14
C ASN A 233 -5.83 7.11 14.33
N ALA A 234 -5.56 6.89 13.04
CA ALA A 234 -4.90 7.88 12.19
C ALA A 234 -5.66 9.21 12.12
N ILE A 235 -6.95 9.22 12.40
CA ILE A 235 -7.81 10.41 12.41
C ILE A 235 -8.12 10.95 13.82
N ASP A 236 -7.55 10.36 14.88
CA ASP A 236 -7.74 10.81 16.26
C ASP A 236 -6.81 11.96 16.64
N GLU A 237 -7.21 12.76 17.65
CA GLU A 237 -6.50 13.98 18.08
C GLU A 237 -4.98 13.82 18.32
N GLY A 238 -4.53 12.64 18.75
CA GLY A 238 -3.12 12.36 19.01
C GLY A 238 -2.29 11.92 17.78
N ALA A 239 -2.93 11.67 16.64
CA ALA A 239 -2.24 11.22 15.42
C ALA A 239 -1.81 12.37 14.51
N TRP A 240 -2.36 13.56 14.73
CA TRP A 240 -2.14 14.71 13.85
C TRP A 240 -0.79 15.39 14.11
N GLN A 241 -0.13 15.75 13.02
CA GLN A 241 1.10 16.52 13.01
C GLN A 241 0.86 17.87 12.33
N THR A 242 1.41 18.94 12.86
CA THR A 242 1.25 20.27 12.26
C THR A 242 2.31 20.53 11.19
N PHE A 243 1.86 20.98 10.02
CA PHE A 243 2.68 21.65 9.02
C PHE A 243 2.45 23.15 9.04
N THR A 244 3.53 23.90 8.91
CA THR A 244 3.49 25.34 8.62
C THR A 244 4.39 25.63 7.43
N LEU A 245 3.87 26.38 6.46
CA LEU A 245 4.60 27.01 5.37
C LEU A 245 4.63 28.51 5.63
N THR A 246 5.82 29.09 5.66
CA THR A 246 6.00 30.54 5.83
C THR A 246 6.03 31.26 4.47
N ALA A 247 5.82 32.58 4.48
CA ALA A 247 5.91 33.44 3.30
C ALA A 247 7.19 33.19 2.47
N ASP A 248 8.34 32.99 3.11
CA ASP A 248 9.62 32.75 2.44
C ASP A 248 9.75 31.34 1.84
N GLU A 249 8.95 30.39 2.33
CA GLU A 249 8.97 28.99 1.86
C GLU A 249 8.02 28.76 0.70
N ILE A 250 6.90 29.48 0.63
CA ILE A 250 5.88 29.32 -0.40
C ILE A 250 6.49 29.47 -1.82
N PRO A 251 7.23 30.54 -2.16
CA PRO A 251 7.84 30.66 -3.47
C PRO A 251 8.79 29.51 -3.82
N LYS A 252 9.54 29.00 -2.84
CA LYS A 252 10.44 27.84 -3.04
C LYS A 252 9.64 26.56 -3.33
N MET A 253 8.50 26.37 -2.66
CA MET A 253 7.60 25.24 -2.94
C MET A 253 6.97 25.36 -4.33
N LEU A 254 6.60 26.57 -4.77
CA LEU A 254 6.08 26.79 -6.11
C LEU A 254 7.16 26.52 -7.16
N GLU A 255 8.39 26.99 -6.96
CA GLU A 255 9.51 26.76 -7.87
C GLU A 255 9.80 25.26 -8.02
N GLN A 256 9.79 24.52 -6.92
CA GLN A 256 10.06 23.08 -6.87
C GLN A 256 8.87 22.20 -7.25
N ALA A 257 7.71 22.81 -7.52
CA ALA A 257 6.53 22.05 -7.87
C ALA A 257 6.74 21.28 -9.19
N PRO A 258 6.32 20.01 -9.27
CA PRO A 258 6.41 19.21 -10.49
C PRO A 258 5.76 19.90 -11.68
N ALA A 259 6.36 19.76 -12.86
CA ALA A 259 5.87 20.39 -14.09
C ALA A 259 4.42 20.00 -14.41
N LYS A 260 4.04 18.74 -14.18
CA LYS A 260 2.66 18.25 -14.39
C LYS A 260 1.65 18.95 -13.48
N LEU A 261 1.99 19.13 -12.20
CA LEU A 261 1.13 19.85 -11.24
C LEU A 261 1.02 21.33 -11.60
N LYS A 262 2.14 21.97 -11.96
CA LYS A 262 2.14 23.36 -12.47
C LYS A 262 1.24 23.48 -13.69
N GLN A 263 1.37 22.61 -14.69
CA GLN A 263 0.58 22.72 -15.91
C GLN A 263 -0.94 22.61 -15.66
N ARG A 264 -1.35 21.87 -14.62
CA ARG A 264 -2.75 21.71 -14.22
C ARG A 264 -3.28 22.85 -13.36
N LEU A 265 -2.46 23.40 -12.47
CA LEU A 265 -2.90 24.37 -11.45
C LEU A 265 -2.41 25.80 -11.70
N ALA A 266 -1.44 26.01 -12.60
CA ALA A 266 -0.73 27.28 -12.72
C ALA A 266 -1.42 28.33 -13.60
N ALA A 267 -2.58 28.01 -14.19
CA ALA A 267 -3.32 28.96 -15.05
C ALA A 267 -3.61 30.28 -14.32
N ASP A 268 -3.73 30.25 -12.99
CA ASP A 268 -4.11 31.39 -12.15
C ASP A 268 -3.11 31.67 -11.00
N LEU A 269 -1.81 31.43 -11.20
CA LEU A 269 -0.81 31.85 -10.20
C LEU A 269 -0.72 33.38 -10.17
N GLN A 270 -1.48 34.01 -9.29
CA GLN A 270 -1.33 35.43 -8.97
C GLN A 270 -0.24 35.63 -7.93
N ASP A 271 0.34 36.83 -7.89
CA ASP A 271 1.17 37.27 -6.77
C ASP A 271 0.33 37.16 -5.50
N SER A 272 0.66 36.14 -4.72
CA SER A 272 -0.11 35.74 -3.56
C SER A 272 0.36 36.54 -2.35
N ASP A 273 -0.58 37.22 -1.69
CA ASP A 273 -0.39 37.92 -0.42
C ASP A 273 -0.35 36.97 0.80
N ILE A 274 -0.24 35.65 0.57
CA ILE A 274 -0.18 34.65 1.62
C ILE A 274 1.09 34.80 2.47
N THR A 275 0.89 34.99 3.77
CA THR A 275 1.96 35.10 4.76
C THR A 275 2.26 33.75 5.42
N SER A 276 1.25 32.91 5.58
CA SER A 276 1.41 31.57 6.14
C SER A 276 0.32 30.61 5.69
N ILE A 277 0.67 29.32 5.60
CA ILE A 277 -0.29 28.22 5.46
C ILE A 277 0.00 27.24 6.59
N THR A 278 -1.01 26.94 7.42
CA THR A 278 -0.90 25.96 8.50
C THR A 278 -1.97 24.90 8.34
N PHE A 279 -1.62 23.64 8.57
CA PHE A 279 -2.58 22.54 8.57
C PHE A 279 -2.08 21.40 9.44
N GLU A 280 -2.99 20.52 9.81
CA GLU A 280 -2.66 19.26 10.47
C GLU A 280 -2.76 18.13 9.46
N PHE A 281 -1.88 17.13 9.57
CA PHE A 281 -1.88 15.97 8.70
C PHE A 281 -1.66 14.67 9.48
N SER A 282 -2.11 13.58 8.89
CA SER A 282 -1.84 12.22 9.33
C SER A 282 -1.81 11.31 8.11
N SER A 283 -1.23 10.13 8.24
CA SER A 283 -1.20 9.14 7.16
C SER A 283 -1.58 7.77 7.68
N ALA A 284 -2.11 6.94 6.79
CA ALA A 284 -2.46 5.57 7.10
C ALA A 284 -2.26 4.67 5.87
N ALA A 285 -1.70 3.49 6.10
CA ALA A 285 -1.59 2.45 5.09
C ALA A 285 -2.99 1.90 4.74
N VAL A 286 -3.27 1.72 3.46
CA VAL A 286 -4.51 1.11 3.00
C VAL A 286 -4.43 -0.40 3.21
N LEU A 287 -5.45 -0.95 3.86
CA LEU A 287 -5.59 -2.38 4.11
C LEU A 287 -6.59 -2.99 3.14
N ARG A 288 -6.20 -4.11 2.53
CA ARG A 288 -7.00 -4.90 1.59
C ARG A 288 -6.86 -6.38 1.96
N PRO A 289 -7.78 -6.94 2.75
CA PRO A 289 -7.73 -8.36 3.12
C PRO A 289 -7.69 -9.30 1.91
N TRP A 290 -8.29 -8.87 0.80
CA TRP A 290 -8.45 -9.62 -0.43
C TRP A 290 -7.27 -9.52 -1.40
N LEU A 291 -6.22 -8.72 -1.11
CA LEU A 291 -5.11 -8.46 -2.04
C LEU A 291 -3.78 -8.98 -1.53
N ASP A 292 -3.25 -10.02 -2.19
CA ASP A 292 -1.84 -10.39 -2.11
C ASP A 292 -1.02 -9.65 -3.18
N ALA A 293 -0.47 -8.51 -2.81
CA ALA A 293 0.29 -7.63 -3.72
C ALA A 293 1.56 -8.27 -4.32
N ASP A 294 2.05 -9.37 -3.74
CA ASP A 294 3.18 -10.14 -4.26
C ASP A 294 2.89 -10.75 -5.64
N VAL A 295 1.61 -10.89 -6.02
CA VAL A 295 1.22 -11.29 -7.38
C VAL A 295 1.91 -10.39 -8.42
N PHE A 296 2.00 -9.08 -8.17
CA PHE A 296 2.47 -8.12 -9.17
C PHE A 296 3.99 -8.13 -9.35
N ALA A 297 4.72 -8.77 -8.44
CA ALA A 297 6.17 -8.94 -8.53
C ALA A 297 6.58 -10.38 -8.90
N ALA A 298 5.62 -11.30 -8.97
CA ALA A 298 5.88 -12.70 -9.23
C ALA A 298 6.25 -12.96 -10.68
N LYS A 299 7.30 -13.75 -10.88
CA LYS A 299 7.85 -14.08 -12.21
C LYS A 299 7.37 -15.42 -12.77
N PHE A 300 6.47 -16.09 -12.06
CA PHE A 300 6.00 -17.43 -12.40
C PHE A 300 4.60 -17.45 -13.01
N TRP A 301 4.03 -16.29 -13.35
CA TRP A 301 2.79 -16.18 -14.11
C TRP A 301 2.97 -15.20 -15.27
N ARG A 302 2.15 -15.34 -16.32
CA ARG A 302 2.10 -14.42 -17.46
C ARG A 302 0.74 -14.44 -18.13
N PHE A 303 0.46 -13.41 -18.93
CA PHE A 303 -0.63 -13.49 -19.89
C PHE A 303 -0.21 -14.29 -21.13
N LEU A 304 -1.17 -15.01 -21.72
CA LEU A 304 -1.01 -15.70 -23.02
C LEU A 304 -0.76 -14.68 -24.13
N ASP A 305 -1.40 -13.51 -24.06
CA ASP A 305 -1.05 -12.35 -24.89
C ASP A 305 0.18 -11.63 -24.32
N GLN A 306 1.32 -11.79 -24.99
CA GLN A 306 2.60 -11.19 -24.58
C GLN A 306 2.63 -9.66 -24.70
N HIS A 307 1.68 -9.05 -25.41
CA HIS A 307 1.56 -7.61 -25.52
C HIS A 307 0.80 -7.00 -24.34
N LYS A 308 -0.03 -7.78 -23.65
CA LYS A 308 -0.76 -7.35 -22.46
C LYS A 308 0.20 -7.22 -21.28
N LYS A 309 0.28 -6.02 -20.73
CA LYS A 309 1.10 -5.71 -19.54
C LYS A 309 0.32 -4.82 -18.58
N LEU A 310 0.42 -5.13 -17.29
CA LEU A 310 -0.08 -4.25 -16.23
C LEU A 310 0.83 -3.04 -16.06
N SER A 311 2.15 -3.24 -16.12
CA SER A 311 3.15 -2.19 -16.03
C SER A 311 4.40 -2.58 -16.83
N ASP A 312 5.08 -1.60 -17.42
CA ASP A 312 6.38 -1.75 -18.06
C ASP A 312 7.57 -1.55 -17.10
N GLY A 313 7.30 -1.10 -15.86
CA GLY A 313 8.32 -0.81 -14.86
C GLY A 313 9.21 0.41 -15.16
N GLN A 314 8.86 1.24 -16.14
CA GLN A 314 9.64 2.43 -16.51
C GLN A 314 9.25 3.66 -15.67
N SER A 315 9.92 4.79 -15.91
CA SER A 315 9.62 6.08 -15.27
C SER A 315 9.49 7.16 -16.34
N PRO A 316 8.27 7.66 -16.65
CA PRO A 316 7.00 7.27 -16.06
C PRO A 316 6.56 5.85 -16.46
N PRO A 317 5.87 5.10 -15.58
CA PRO A 317 5.36 3.77 -15.91
C PRO A 317 4.18 3.85 -16.88
N VAL A 318 4.03 2.82 -17.72
CA VAL A 318 2.92 2.67 -18.66
C VAL A 318 2.32 1.26 -18.53
N GLY A 319 1.00 1.14 -18.65
CA GLY A 319 0.28 -0.12 -18.67
C GLY A 319 -1.16 0.02 -18.16
N VAL A 320 -1.86 -1.11 -17.99
CA VAL A 320 -3.26 -1.11 -17.50
C VAL A 320 -3.33 -0.76 -16.01
N CYS A 321 -2.31 -1.09 -15.24
CA CYS A 321 -2.21 -0.80 -13.81
C CYS A 321 -0.74 -0.45 -13.46
N PRO A 322 -0.26 0.74 -13.82
CA PRO A 322 1.13 1.12 -13.60
C PRO A 322 1.48 1.29 -12.10
N ALA A 323 0.46 1.55 -11.27
CA ALA A 323 0.59 1.76 -9.84
C ALA A 323 -0.72 1.50 -9.11
N TYR A 324 -0.68 1.42 -7.79
CA TYR A 324 -1.86 1.36 -6.93
C TYR A 324 -1.65 2.09 -5.61
N THR A 325 -2.73 2.54 -4.98
CA THR A 325 -2.70 3.26 -3.70
C THR A 325 -2.28 2.33 -2.56
N THR A 326 -1.21 2.65 -1.84
CA THR A 326 -0.75 1.90 -0.66
C THR A 326 -1.01 2.61 0.66
N ALA A 327 -1.19 3.93 0.65
CA ALA A 327 -1.53 4.72 1.83
C ALA A 327 -2.29 6.00 1.44
N VAL A 328 -2.93 6.61 2.41
CA VAL A 328 -3.66 7.88 2.28
C VAL A 328 -3.04 8.90 3.22
N VAL A 329 -2.94 10.15 2.77
CA VAL A 329 -2.56 11.30 3.59
C VAL A 329 -3.82 12.12 3.85
N PHE A 330 -4.22 12.17 5.12
CA PHE A 330 -5.30 13.00 5.62
C PHE A 330 -4.77 14.37 6.00
N ALA A 331 -5.60 15.41 5.85
CA ALA A 331 -5.34 16.74 6.37
C ALA A 331 -6.61 17.35 7.00
N ARG A 332 -6.42 18.24 7.96
CA ARG A 332 -7.49 19.02 8.59
C ARG A 332 -6.96 20.37 9.07
N ASN A 333 -7.85 21.21 9.61
CA ASN A 333 -7.49 22.51 10.20
C ASN A 333 -6.66 23.38 9.23
N ILE A 334 -7.02 23.41 7.95
CA ILE A 334 -6.26 24.17 6.96
C ILE A 334 -6.58 25.66 7.11
N VAL A 335 -5.56 26.43 7.46
CA VAL A 335 -5.62 27.87 7.71
C VAL A 335 -4.64 28.57 6.79
N VAL A 336 -5.12 29.60 6.09
CA VAL A 336 -4.32 30.47 5.24
C VAL A 336 -4.38 31.89 5.80
N GLU A 337 -3.23 32.49 6.07
CA GLU A 337 -3.13 33.89 6.47
C GLU A 337 -2.68 34.73 5.27
N LYS A 338 -3.38 35.83 5.01
CA LYS A 338 -3.15 36.73 3.88
C LYS A 338 -2.94 38.17 4.35
N GLN A 339 -2.03 38.87 3.69
CA GLN A 339 -1.73 40.27 3.94
C GLN A 339 -2.64 41.18 3.10
N VAL A 340 -3.70 41.71 3.71
CA VAL A 340 -4.57 42.65 2.99
C VAL A 340 -3.88 44.00 2.88
N SER A 341 -3.38 44.28 1.68
CA SER A 341 -2.89 45.60 1.32
C SER A 341 -4.05 46.59 1.44
N THR A 342 -4.01 47.48 2.43
CA THR A 342 -4.91 48.63 2.50
C THR A 342 -4.51 49.61 1.41
N SER A 343 -4.81 49.27 0.14
CA SER A 343 -4.67 50.22 -0.95
C SER A 343 -5.55 51.42 -0.59
N LYS A 344 -4.89 52.57 -0.49
CA LYS A 344 -5.53 53.85 -0.17
C LYS A 344 -6.77 53.99 -1.08
N PRO A 345 -7.97 54.24 -0.53
CA PRO A 345 -9.18 54.33 -1.35
C PRO A 345 -8.90 55.32 -2.50
N PRO A 346 -9.22 54.96 -3.76
CA PRO A 346 -8.94 55.81 -4.90
C PRO A 346 -9.60 57.16 -4.67
N SER A 347 -8.76 58.18 -4.47
CA SER A 347 -9.15 59.56 -4.26
C SER A 347 -10.07 60.01 -5.41
N ASN A 348 -11.36 60.22 -5.11
CA ASN A 348 -12.33 61.01 -5.86
C ASN A 348 -12.15 61.04 -7.39
N SER A 349 -12.59 60.00 -8.09
CA SER A 349 -13.03 60.14 -9.48
C SER A 349 -14.57 60.18 -9.51
N LYS A 350 -15.11 61.14 -10.25
CA LYS A 350 -16.52 61.53 -10.32
C LYS A 350 -17.46 60.33 -10.60
N PRO A 351 -18.72 60.38 -10.12
CA PRO A 351 -19.71 59.32 -10.31
C PRO A 351 -20.14 59.25 -11.78
N GLY A 352 -19.50 58.37 -12.56
CA GLY A 352 -19.96 57.94 -13.87
C GLY A 352 -21.03 56.87 -13.73
N LYS A 353 -22.27 57.19 -14.10
CA LYS A 353 -23.38 56.24 -14.24
C LYS A 353 -23.07 55.21 -15.33
N THR A 354 -22.53 54.06 -14.97
CA THR A 354 -22.65 52.84 -15.78
C THR A 354 -22.73 51.65 -14.84
N GLY A 355 -23.96 51.15 -14.67
CA GLY A 355 -24.22 49.91 -13.95
C GLY A 355 -23.65 48.74 -14.73
N ASN A 356 -22.77 47.99 -14.08
CA ASN A 356 -22.57 46.55 -14.28
C ASN A 356 -21.87 46.05 -13.01
N SER A 357 -22.66 45.68 -12.01
CA SER A 357 -22.15 44.98 -10.84
C SER A 357 -21.69 43.59 -11.29
N LEU A 358 -20.38 43.42 -11.46
CA LEU A 358 -19.74 42.12 -11.49
C LEU A 358 -19.87 41.52 -10.09
N GLN A 359 -20.94 40.75 -9.90
CA GLN A 359 -21.05 39.83 -8.79
C GLN A 359 -19.97 38.76 -9.00
N PHE A 360 -19.02 38.69 -8.07
CA PHE A 360 -18.17 37.52 -7.93
C PHE A 360 -19.07 36.37 -7.48
N SER A 361 -19.64 35.63 -8.44
CA SER A 361 -20.27 34.35 -8.16
C SER A 361 -19.17 33.41 -7.72
N THR A 362 -19.10 33.14 -6.41
CA THR A 362 -18.48 31.94 -5.87
C THR A 362 -19.25 30.74 -6.44
N ALA A 363 -18.96 30.38 -7.68
CA ALA A 363 -19.33 29.08 -8.24
C ALA A 363 -18.37 28.03 -7.68
N MET A 364 -18.32 27.91 -6.34
CA MET A 364 -18.26 26.57 -5.79
C MET A 364 -19.63 25.99 -6.06
N GLN A 365 -19.81 25.44 -7.26
CA GLN A 365 -20.73 24.33 -7.37
C GLN A 365 -20.26 23.36 -6.31
N ALA A 366 -21.09 23.20 -5.28
CA ALA A 366 -21.15 21.97 -4.56
C ALA A 366 -21.35 20.88 -5.62
N LEU A 367 -20.24 20.37 -6.14
CA LEU A 367 -20.07 18.93 -6.18
C LEU A 367 -20.18 18.49 -4.71
N GLN A 368 -21.43 18.49 -4.18
CA GLN A 368 -21.88 17.28 -3.53
C GLN A 368 -21.36 16.19 -4.44
N VAL A 369 -20.65 15.21 -3.89
CA VAL A 369 -20.49 13.94 -4.56
C VAL A 369 -21.92 13.52 -4.91
N GLN A 370 -22.38 13.92 -6.10
CA GLN A 370 -23.50 13.30 -6.73
C GLN A 370 -23.05 11.84 -6.74
N PRO A 371 -23.81 10.91 -6.14
CA PRO A 371 -23.50 9.50 -6.33
C PRO A 371 -23.27 9.36 -7.82
N MET A 372 -22.08 8.85 -8.19
CA MET A 372 -21.55 8.82 -9.55
C MET A 372 -22.69 8.80 -10.55
N VAL A 373 -22.69 9.76 -11.50
CA VAL A 373 -23.54 9.72 -12.69
C VAL A 373 -23.78 8.27 -13.03
N LYS A 374 -25.04 7.80 -12.96
CA LYS A 374 -25.43 6.42 -13.28
C LYS A 374 -24.86 6.07 -14.64
N LEU A 375 -23.67 5.50 -14.68
CA LEU A 375 -23.09 4.91 -15.87
C LEU A 375 -23.93 3.67 -16.11
N GLN A 376 -24.86 3.77 -17.06
CA GLN A 376 -25.59 2.60 -17.55
C GLN A 376 -24.56 1.69 -18.23
N PRO A 377 -24.35 0.45 -17.74
CA PRO A 377 -23.49 -0.49 -18.43
C PRO A 377 -24.13 -0.88 -19.77
N GLN A 378 -23.44 -0.59 -20.87
CA GLN A 378 -23.77 -1.17 -22.16
C GLN A 378 -23.21 -2.59 -22.21
N TYR A 379 -24.01 -3.57 -21.78
CA TYR A 379 -23.66 -4.98 -21.97
C TYR A 379 -23.77 -5.35 -23.45
N THR A 380 -22.63 -5.54 -24.12
CA THR A 380 -22.59 -6.24 -25.40
C THR A 380 -22.55 -7.73 -25.12
N THR A 381 -23.64 -8.43 -25.40
CA THR A 381 -23.74 -9.89 -25.22
C THR A 381 -22.89 -10.60 -26.27
N LEU A 382 -21.66 -11.00 -25.92
CA LEU A 382 -20.87 -11.90 -26.74
C LEU A 382 -21.35 -13.35 -26.53
N LYS A 383 -21.83 -13.97 -27.61
CA LYS A 383 -22.18 -15.39 -27.66
C LYS A 383 -20.94 -16.23 -27.39
N GLN A 384 -20.95 -17.00 -26.30
CA GLN A 384 -19.91 -17.98 -25.99
C GLN A 384 -20.01 -19.19 -26.95
N ASN A 385 -18.87 -19.56 -27.53
CA ASN A 385 -18.64 -20.85 -28.20
C ASN A 385 -18.10 -21.86 -27.17
N PRO A 386 -18.62 -23.10 -27.07
CA PRO A 386 -18.10 -24.08 -26.13
C PRO A 386 -17.09 -25.00 -26.82
N LEU A 387 -15.80 -24.88 -26.50
CA LEU A 387 -14.84 -25.94 -26.80
C LEU A 387 -13.76 -26.11 -25.73
N LEU A 388 -13.59 -27.39 -25.39
CA LEU A 388 -12.43 -28.08 -24.80
C LEU A 388 -12.19 -27.98 -23.29
N ASN A 389 -12.39 -29.13 -22.66
CA ASN A 389 -12.14 -29.45 -21.26
C ASN A 389 -11.13 -30.61 -21.22
N PRO A 390 -9.96 -30.49 -20.57
CA PRO A 390 -9.14 -31.65 -20.26
C PRO A 390 -9.21 -31.96 -18.75
N GLN A 391 -9.84 -33.08 -18.41
CA GLN A 391 -9.66 -33.72 -17.10
C GLN A 391 -8.51 -34.73 -17.18
N LEU A 392 -7.45 -34.50 -16.39
CA LEU A 392 -6.47 -35.51 -16.01
C LEU A 392 -6.60 -35.74 -14.50
N ALA A 393 -7.25 -36.85 -14.13
CA ALA A 393 -7.24 -37.37 -12.76
C ALA A 393 -6.42 -38.67 -12.74
N HIS A 394 -5.18 -38.60 -12.25
CA HIS A 394 -4.39 -39.78 -11.94
C HIS A 394 -4.81 -40.35 -10.58
N LYS A 395 -5.42 -41.54 -10.56
CA LYS A 395 -5.57 -42.35 -9.35
C LYS A 395 -4.27 -43.12 -9.09
N VAL A 396 -3.53 -42.72 -8.06
CA VAL A 396 -2.45 -43.54 -7.48
C VAL A 396 -3.07 -44.52 -6.48
N LYS A 397 -2.91 -45.82 -6.75
CA LYS A 397 -3.31 -46.91 -5.86
C LYS A 397 -2.11 -47.27 -4.98
N VAL A 398 -2.11 -46.84 -3.71
CA VAL A 398 -1.09 -47.25 -2.74
C VAL A 398 -1.49 -48.59 -2.14
N THR A 399 -0.60 -49.57 -2.27
CA THR A 399 -0.74 -50.91 -1.70
C THR A 399 0.03 -50.92 -0.37
N ALA A 400 -0.64 -51.18 0.75
CA ALA A 400 0.00 -51.31 2.06
C ALA A 400 0.55 -52.74 2.25
N PRO A 401 1.78 -52.93 2.75
CA PRO A 401 2.18 -54.19 3.36
C PRO A 401 1.96 -54.15 4.87
N ALA A 402 1.34 -55.21 5.38
CA ALA A 402 1.29 -55.53 6.79
C ALA A 402 2.69 -55.90 7.31
N GLY A 403 3.13 -55.25 8.38
CA GLY A 403 4.40 -55.52 9.04
C GLY A 403 4.25 -55.29 10.54
N ASN A 404 4.21 -56.42 11.27
CA ASN A 404 3.96 -56.54 12.69
C ASN A 404 5.31 -56.47 13.44
N SER A 405 5.53 -55.49 14.33
CA SER A 405 6.57 -55.59 15.37
C SER A 405 6.38 -54.56 16.49
N ASN A 406 6.13 -55.07 17.69
CA ASN A 406 6.27 -54.39 18.98
C ASN A 406 7.64 -53.72 19.17
N PRO A 407 7.68 -52.58 19.88
CA PRO A 407 8.80 -52.32 20.77
C PRO A 407 8.38 -52.01 22.21
N LYS A 408 9.18 -52.55 23.12
CA LYS A 408 9.12 -52.41 24.58
C LYS A 408 9.30 -50.96 25.01
N SER A 409 8.51 -50.59 26.02
CA SER A 409 8.65 -49.39 26.85
C SER A 409 10.03 -49.31 27.52
N ALA A 410 10.70 -48.15 27.37
CA ALA A 410 11.82 -47.75 28.20
C ALA A 410 11.59 -46.29 28.66
N GLN A 411 11.51 -46.10 29.98
CA GLN A 411 11.34 -44.80 30.64
C GLN A 411 12.58 -43.90 30.45
N PRO A 412 12.41 -42.57 30.32
CA PRO A 412 13.52 -41.64 30.40
C PRO A 412 13.84 -41.27 31.86
N ARG A 413 15.10 -41.45 32.25
CA ARG A 413 15.69 -40.92 33.48
C ARG A 413 15.88 -39.40 33.34
N SER A 414 15.28 -38.64 34.25
CA SER A 414 15.55 -37.22 34.48
C SER A 414 16.97 -37.01 35.01
N ARG A 415 17.83 -36.31 34.26
CA ARG A 415 19.09 -35.75 34.75
C ARG A 415 18.89 -34.25 35.02
N GLN A 416 18.89 -33.88 36.30
CA GLN A 416 19.08 -32.50 36.73
C GLN A 416 20.48 -32.01 36.34
N VAL A 417 20.56 -30.86 35.68
CA VAL A 417 21.81 -30.13 35.44
C VAL A 417 21.75 -28.86 36.28
N GLN A 418 22.69 -28.74 37.23
CA GLN A 418 22.96 -27.51 37.98
C GLN A 418 23.69 -26.48 37.08
N PRO A 419 23.39 -25.17 37.20
CA PRO A 419 24.20 -24.15 36.57
C PRO A 419 25.36 -23.72 37.49
N SER A 420 26.58 -23.96 37.05
CA SER A 420 27.78 -23.37 37.66
C SER A 420 28.08 -22.03 37.01
N ALA A 421 27.92 -20.95 37.77
CA ALA A 421 28.38 -19.61 37.41
C ALA A 421 29.91 -19.57 37.38
N ARG A 422 30.51 -19.13 36.27
CA ARG A 422 31.92 -18.75 36.17
C ARG A 422 32.02 -17.37 35.53
N SER A 423 32.35 -16.40 36.37
CA SER A 423 32.78 -15.06 35.98
C SER A 423 34.09 -15.15 35.21
N VAL A 424 34.18 -14.48 34.06
CA VAL A 424 35.44 -14.28 33.33
C VAL A 424 35.66 -12.78 33.14
N HIS A 425 36.78 -12.32 33.65
CA HIS A 425 37.30 -10.95 33.54
C HIS A 425 37.62 -10.58 32.08
N LEU A 426 37.21 -9.37 31.69
CA LEU A 426 37.70 -8.67 30.50
C LEU A 426 39.18 -8.27 30.69
N ALA A 427 40.03 -8.58 29.71
CA ALA A 427 41.30 -7.88 29.51
C ALA A 427 41.65 -7.75 28.01
N ALA A 428 41.81 -6.50 27.61
CA ALA A 428 42.71 -5.89 26.62
C ALA A 428 43.02 -6.58 25.26
N ALA A 429 42.62 -5.85 24.20
CA ALA A 429 43.31 -5.52 22.95
C ALA A 429 44.49 -6.37 22.46
N THR A 430 44.37 -6.89 21.23
CA THR A 430 45.52 -7.11 20.33
C THR A 430 45.09 -6.91 18.87
N THR A 431 45.65 -5.88 18.25
CA THR A 431 45.50 -5.55 16.83
C THR A 431 46.33 -6.52 15.99
N VAL A 432 45.69 -7.35 15.16
CA VAL A 432 46.39 -8.22 14.21
C VAL A 432 46.29 -7.62 12.80
N ARG A 433 47.47 -7.35 12.25
CA ARG A 433 47.78 -6.82 10.92
C ARG A 433 47.62 -7.95 9.89
N MET A 434 46.70 -7.83 8.94
CA MET A 434 46.57 -8.78 7.83
C MET A 434 47.37 -8.31 6.61
N SER A 435 48.24 -9.19 6.10
CA SER A 435 48.90 -9.07 4.80
C SER A 435 48.06 -9.76 3.71
N PRO A 436 48.12 -9.31 2.44
CA PRO A 436 47.29 -9.84 1.37
C PRO A 436 47.84 -11.17 0.81
N ARG A 437 46.95 -12.16 0.65
CA ARG A 437 47.24 -13.45 0.01
C ARG A 437 47.14 -13.32 -1.52
N GLN A 438 48.16 -13.84 -2.19
CA GLN A 438 48.21 -14.04 -3.64
C GLN A 438 47.16 -15.05 -4.10
N THR A 439 46.44 -14.71 -5.18
CA THR A 439 45.59 -15.62 -5.96
C THR A 439 46.45 -16.41 -6.94
N GLN A 440 46.50 -17.74 -6.79
CA GLN A 440 46.96 -18.66 -7.83
C GLN A 440 45.77 -19.12 -8.67
N SER A 441 45.91 -19.01 -9.99
CA SER A 441 45.00 -19.50 -11.01
C SER A 441 45.11 -21.02 -11.17
N LEU A 442 43.96 -21.71 -11.15
CA LEU A 442 43.87 -23.12 -11.53
C LEU A 442 43.50 -23.23 -13.01
N GLN A 443 44.30 -24.01 -13.73
CA GLN A 443 44.12 -24.38 -15.13
C GLN A 443 42.97 -25.38 -15.28
N ALA A 444 42.18 -25.22 -16.34
CA ALA A 444 41.10 -26.10 -16.73
C ALA A 444 41.65 -27.41 -17.35
N VAL A 445 41.23 -28.54 -16.79
CA VAL A 445 41.40 -29.87 -17.39
C VAL A 445 40.16 -30.19 -18.21
N THR A 446 40.36 -30.44 -19.50
CA THR A 446 39.34 -30.87 -20.47
C THR A 446 38.93 -32.32 -20.22
N GLY A 447 37.65 -32.53 -19.93
CA GLY A 447 37.04 -33.84 -19.70
C GLY A 447 36.15 -34.28 -20.88
N THR A 448 36.34 -35.54 -21.26
CA THR A 448 35.89 -36.28 -22.44
C THR A 448 34.38 -36.47 -22.53
N LYS A 449 33.80 -36.29 -23.74
CA LYS A 449 32.40 -36.63 -24.06
C LYS A 449 32.23 -38.14 -24.21
N GLN A 450 31.34 -38.75 -23.42
CA GLN A 450 30.77 -40.07 -23.69
C GLN A 450 29.34 -39.93 -24.22
N THR A 451 29.13 -40.45 -25.42
CA THR A 451 27.85 -40.53 -26.12
C THR A 451 27.15 -41.82 -25.72
N PHE A 452 25.96 -41.73 -25.11
CA PHE A 452 25.06 -42.89 -24.93
C PHE A 452 24.00 -42.88 -26.04
N GLN A 453 23.97 -43.94 -26.84
CA GLN A 453 22.88 -44.23 -27.77
C GLN A 453 21.79 -45.01 -27.03
N ALA A 454 20.57 -44.48 -27.01
CA ALA A 454 19.38 -45.19 -26.56
C ALA A 454 18.54 -45.60 -27.78
N THR A 455 18.16 -46.87 -27.86
CA THR A 455 17.24 -47.40 -28.86
C THR A 455 15.79 -47.31 -28.34
N PRO A 456 14.82 -46.90 -29.17
CA PRO A 456 13.42 -46.90 -28.76
C PRO A 456 12.76 -48.25 -29.03
N LYS A 457 12.11 -48.82 -28.00
CA LYS A 457 11.15 -49.93 -28.16
C LYS A 457 9.76 -49.34 -28.42
N VAL A 458 9.20 -49.67 -29.59
CA VAL A 458 7.83 -49.37 -29.98
C VAL A 458 6.89 -50.37 -29.31
N PHE A 459 5.89 -49.89 -28.57
CA PHE A 459 4.74 -50.69 -28.11
C PHE A 459 3.51 -50.29 -28.92
N THR A 460 2.89 -51.28 -29.55
CA THR A 460 1.61 -51.15 -30.27
C THR A 460 0.47 -51.39 -29.29
N ALA A 461 -0.45 -50.43 -29.15
CA ALA A 461 -1.67 -50.58 -28.38
C ALA A 461 -2.89 -50.78 -29.31
N GLN A 462 -3.65 -51.85 -29.07
CA GLN A 462 -4.92 -52.12 -29.72
C GLN A 462 -6.04 -51.28 -29.08
N SER A 463 -6.88 -50.66 -29.90
CA SER A 463 -8.05 -49.90 -29.46
C SER A 463 -9.29 -50.78 -29.34
N ALA A 464 -10.00 -50.67 -28.22
CA ALA A 464 -11.34 -51.25 -28.02
C ALA A 464 -12.38 -50.13 -28.02
N ASN A 465 -13.37 -50.23 -28.91
CA ASN A 465 -14.45 -49.26 -29.07
C ASN A 465 -15.52 -49.43 -27.98
N TRP A 466 -15.82 -48.36 -27.24
CA TRP A 466 -17.01 -48.26 -26.39
C TRP A 466 -17.87 -47.09 -26.85
N ARG A 467 -19.14 -47.36 -27.19
CA ARG A 467 -20.16 -46.36 -27.49
C ARG A 467 -20.86 -45.95 -26.20
N VAL A 468 -21.02 -44.65 -25.96
CA VAL A 468 -21.93 -44.09 -24.96
C VAL A 468 -22.74 -42.98 -25.62
N SER A 469 -24.07 -43.04 -25.49
CA SER A 469 -25.01 -42.03 -25.98
C SER A 469 -25.27 -40.96 -24.92
N PRO A 470 -25.30 -39.65 -25.25
CA PRO A 470 -25.70 -38.63 -24.29
C PRO A 470 -27.21 -38.35 -24.39
N THR A 471 -27.88 -38.36 -23.23
CA THR A 471 -29.21 -37.75 -23.06
C THR A 471 -29.01 -36.38 -22.42
N VAL A 472 -29.45 -35.32 -23.10
CA VAL A 472 -29.36 -33.93 -22.64
C VAL A 472 -30.69 -33.56 -21.97
N GLN A 473 -30.65 -33.06 -20.74
CA GLN A 473 -31.79 -32.34 -20.13
C GLN A 473 -31.49 -30.84 -20.03
N PRO A 474 -32.49 -29.96 -20.23
CA PRO A 474 -32.31 -28.52 -20.20
C PRO A 474 -32.19 -27.98 -18.77
N VAL A 475 -31.19 -27.12 -18.56
CA VAL A 475 -30.94 -26.42 -17.29
C VAL A 475 -31.85 -25.19 -17.21
N SER A 476 -32.60 -25.08 -16.11
CA SER A 476 -33.39 -23.89 -15.77
C SER A 476 -32.50 -22.85 -15.09
N THR A 477 -32.57 -21.60 -15.57
CA THR A 477 -31.89 -20.45 -14.95
C THR A 477 -32.56 -20.06 -13.64
N VAL A 478 -31.93 -20.39 -12.52
CA VAL A 478 -32.35 -19.96 -11.18
C VAL A 478 -31.74 -18.59 -10.88
N LYS A 479 -32.59 -17.56 -10.74
CA LYS A 479 -32.22 -16.29 -10.09
C LYS A 479 -31.97 -16.57 -8.61
N MET A 480 -30.70 -16.72 -8.20
CA MET A 480 -30.35 -16.79 -6.78
C MET A 480 -30.52 -15.41 -6.15
N LYS A 481 -31.33 -15.33 -5.08
CA LYS A 481 -31.30 -14.18 -4.17
C LYS A 481 -29.98 -14.24 -3.38
N PRO A 482 -29.30 -13.10 -3.15
CA PRO A 482 -28.07 -13.09 -2.35
C PRO A 482 -28.36 -13.61 -0.94
N ASN A 483 -27.49 -14.49 -0.45
CA ASN A 483 -27.62 -15.16 0.84
C ASN A 483 -27.16 -14.22 1.96
N PRO A 484 -28.02 -13.82 2.92
CA PRO A 484 -27.67 -12.89 3.98
C PRO A 484 -26.54 -13.40 4.92
N SER A 485 -26.22 -14.70 4.89
CA SER A 485 -25.11 -15.26 5.70
C SER A 485 -23.73 -14.78 5.26
N ASN A 486 -23.53 -14.45 3.99
CA ASN A 486 -22.19 -14.08 3.47
C ASN A 486 -21.77 -12.68 3.93
N ALA A 487 -22.72 -11.73 4.02
CA ALA A 487 -22.46 -10.38 4.52
C ALA A 487 -22.00 -10.39 6.00
N ALA A 488 -22.53 -11.30 6.81
CA ALA A 488 -22.12 -11.46 8.21
C ALA A 488 -20.70 -12.04 8.36
N GLN A 489 -20.31 -12.99 7.50
CA GLN A 489 -18.96 -13.58 7.53
C GLN A 489 -17.88 -12.60 7.03
N LEU A 490 -18.21 -11.81 6.01
CA LEU A 490 -17.38 -10.72 5.52
C LEU A 490 -17.08 -9.68 6.57
N SER A 491 -18.14 -9.24 7.25
CA SER A 491 -18.04 -8.33 8.37
C SER A 491 -17.06 -8.89 9.39
N ASP A 492 -17.12 -10.19 9.70
CA ASP A 492 -16.25 -10.81 10.69
C ASP A 492 -14.76 -10.81 10.30
N ALA A 493 -14.40 -11.21 9.08
CA ALA A 493 -13.00 -11.22 8.64
C ALA A 493 -12.42 -9.80 8.50
N PHE A 494 -13.18 -8.88 7.91
CA PHE A 494 -12.82 -7.48 7.81
C PHE A 494 -12.69 -6.83 9.19
N LEU A 495 -13.66 -7.05 10.08
CA LEU A 495 -13.62 -6.56 11.46
C LEU A 495 -12.48 -7.17 12.26
N ARG A 496 -12.10 -8.43 12.03
CA ARG A 496 -10.91 -9.02 12.66
C ARG A 496 -9.64 -8.33 12.20
N LEU A 497 -9.51 -8.06 10.90
CA LEU A 497 -8.36 -7.35 10.36
C LEU A 497 -8.29 -5.91 10.88
N GLN A 498 -9.43 -5.25 11.02
CA GLN A 498 -9.50 -3.93 11.66
C GLN A 498 -9.23 -3.97 13.16
N LYS A 499 -9.78 -4.94 13.91
CA LYS A 499 -9.48 -5.11 15.34
C LYS A 499 -8.01 -5.46 15.60
N ALA A 500 -7.36 -6.10 14.63
CA ALA A 500 -5.93 -6.35 14.64
C ALA A 500 -5.11 -5.14 14.16
N ALA A 501 -5.75 -4.12 13.56
CA ALA A 501 -5.07 -2.90 13.18
C ALA A 501 -4.57 -2.20 14.45
N ILE A 502 -3.31 -1.82 14.40
CA ILE A 502 -2.55 -1.43 15.57
C ILE A 502 -2.87 0.04 15.86
N VAL A 503 -3.16 0.35 17.12
CA VAL A 503 -3.32 1.74 17.57
C VAL A 503 -1.96 2.42 17.50
N ARG A 504 -1.86 3.51 16.72
CA ARG A 504 -0.68 4.37 16.64
C ARG A 504 -0.35 4.84 18.06
N PRO A 505 0.88 4.66 18.56
CA PRO A 505 1.25 5.32 19.80
C PRO A 505 1.22 6.82 19.59
N ILE A 506 0.55 7.49 20.52
CA ILE A 506 0.54 8.95 20.58
C ILE A 506 1.91 9.36 21.08
N LEU A 507 2.77 9.80 20.17
CA LEU A 507 4.04 10.41 20.57
C LEU A 507 3.72 11.70 21.32
N PRO A 508 4.36 11.99 22.46
CA PRO A 508 4.17 13.27 23.12
C PRO A 508 4.50 14.38 22.13
N VAL A 509 3.47 15.14 21.76
CA VAL A 509 3.62 16.36 20.99
C VAL A 509 4.09 17.39 22.00
N THR A 510 5.37 17.75 21.95
CA THR A 510 5.82 18.95 22.68
C THR A 510 4.98 20.10 22.11
N PRO A 511 4.16 20.78 22.92
CA PRO A 511 3.37 21.89 22.42
C PRO A 511 4.33 22.87 21.78
N VAL A 512 4.16 23.13 20.48
CA VAL A 512 4.89 24.21 19.83
C VAL A 512 4.42 25.47 20.54
N GLN A 513 5.26 26.04 21.41
CA GLN A 513 4.93 27.28 22.09
C GLN A 513 4.56 28.28 20.99
N PRO A 514 3.34 28.87 21.01
CA PRO A 514 2.93 29.82 19.99
C PRO A 514 3.99 30.90 19.93
N ARG A 515 4.58 31.08 18.75
CA ARG A 515 5.68 32.01 18.56
C ARG A 515 5.26 33.37 19.10
N PRO A 516 6.11 34.09 19.86
CA PRO A 516 5.86 35.51 20.07
C PRO A 516 5.81 36.14 18.69
N SER A 517 4.63 36.63 18.31
CA SER A 517 4.41 37.26 17.01
C SER A 517 5.46 38.36 16.86
N LYS A 518 6.34 38.23 15.87
CA LYS A 518 7.33 39.26 15.54
C LYS A 518 6.53 40.58 15.42
N PRO A 519 6.90 41.66 16.12
CA PRO A 519 6.08 42.86 16.21
C PRO A 519 5.72 43.31 14.79
N THR A 520 4.45 43.10 14.43
CA THR A 520 3.95 43.43 13.10
C THR A 520 4.11 44.93 12.94
N PRO A 521 4.69 45.42 11.84
CA PRO A 521 4.71 46.85 11.53
C PRO A 521 3.29 47.40 11.71
N GLN A 522 3.13 48.40 12.59
CA GLN A 522 1.83 48.99 12.89
C GLN A 522 1.21 49.51 11.59
N GLY A 523 0.20 48.80 11.05
CA GLY A 523 -0.51 49.19 9.84
C GLY A 523 -1.01 48.04 8.97
N THR A 524 -0.46 46.84 9.10
CA THR A 524 -0.83 45.71 8.24
C THR A 524 -1.98 44.89 8.85
N LYS A 525 -3.13 44.82 8.17
CA LYS A 525 -4.22 43.91 8.56
C LYS A 525 -3.95 42.53 7.96
N THR A 526 -3.85 41.51 8.81
CA THR A 526 -3.79 40.11 8.38
C THR A 526 -5.20 39.54 8.42
N VAL A 527 -5.63 38.88 7.35
CA VAL A 527 -6.89 38.14 7.30
C VAL A 527 -6.58 36.66 7.37
N GLN A 528 -7.24 35.96 8.28
CA GLN A 528 -7.14 34.52 8.44
C GLN A 528 -8.35 33.86 7.77
N GLU A 529 -8.09 32.97 6.82
CA GLU A 529 -9.08 32.19 6.10
C GLU A 529 -8.95 30.72 6.52
N ARG A 530 -9.98 30.16 7.16
CA ARG A 530 -10.04 28.73 7.49
C ARG A 530 -10.77 28.00 6.35
N LEU A 531 -10.11 27.02 5.76
CA LEU A 531 -10.58 26.31 4.56
C LEU A 531 -11.32 25.00 4.84
N THR A 532 -11.21 24.46 6.07
CA THR A 532 -11.90 23.24 6.50
C THR A 532 -12.72 23.50 7.76
N GLN A 533 -13.84 22.81 7.93
CA GLN A 533 -14.57 22.82 9.20
C GLN A 533 -13.79 22.10 10.31
N ALA A 534 -14.21 22.23 11.57
CA ALA A 534 -13.47 21.69 12.72
C ALA A 534 -13.38 20.15 12.70
N ASP A 535 -14.46 19.48 12.27
CA ASP A 535 -14.56 18.02 12.23
C ASP A 535 -14.37 17.44 10.81
N GLU A 536 -13.99 18.29 9.86
CA GLU A 536 -13.78 17.90 8.47
C GLU A 536 -12.35 17.43 8.23
N VAL A 537 -12.23 16.21 7.74
CA VAL A 537 -10.99 15.59 7.30
C VAL A 537 -10.98 15.54 5.78
N CYS A 538 -9.95 16.10 5.15
CA CYS A 538 -9.75 15.99 3.72
C CYS A 538 -8.67 14.95 3.39
N ILE A 539 -8.83 14.23 2.28
CA ILE A 539 -7.76 13.44 1.70
C ILE A 539 -6.89 14.38 0.87
N LEU A 540 -5.69 14.68 1.38
CA LEU A 540 -4.72 15.54 0.72
C LEU A 540 -4.06 14.81 -0.45
N ALA A 541 -3.68 13.55 -0.26
CA ALA A 541 -2.97 12.76 -1.27
C ALA A 541 -3.11 11.25 -1.05
N PHE A 542 -2.85 10.50 -2.10
CA PHE A 542 -2.65 9.05 -2.08
C PHE A 542 -1.17 8.75 -2.29
N ILE A 543 -0.60 7.87 -1.48
CA ILE A 543 0.76 7.36 -1.69
C ILE A 543 0.64 6.11 -2.55
N CYS A 544 1.10 6.20 -3.79
CA CYS A 544 0.92 5.18 -4.81
C CYS A 544 2.23 4.43 -5.03
N LYS A 545 2.20 3.10 -4.93
CA LYS A 545 3.34 2.23 -5.22
C LYS A 545 3.38 1.93 -6.70
N LEU A 546 4.54 2.19 -7.31
CA LEU A 546 4.81 1.83 -8.70
C LEU A 546 4.90 0.31 -8.82
N LEU A 547 4.21 -0.28 -9.81
CA LEU A 547 4.42 -1.67 -10.16
C LEU A 547 5.75 -1.83 -10.91
N PRO A 548 6.53 -2.88 -10.63
CA PRO A 548 7.63 -3.27 -11.51
C PRO A 548 7.08 -3.69 -12.88
N ALA A 549 7.94 -4.09 -13.81
CA ALA A 549 7.49 -4.76 -15.02
C ALA A 549 6.58 -5.95 -14.63
N CYS A 550 5.35 -5.98 -15.16
CA CYS A 550 4.32 -6.91 -14.72
C CYS A 550 3.37 -7.27 -15.88
N PRO A 551 3.26 -8.56 -16.26
CA PRO A 551 4.10 -9.66 -15.78
C PRO A 551 5.57 -9.50 -16.24
N ASP A 552 6.51 -10.04 -15.46
CA ASP A 552 7.95 -10.17 -15.81
C ASP A 552 8.36 -11.65 -15.70
N PRO A 553 7.90 -12.50 -16.65
CA PRO A 553 8.07 -13.94 -16.55
C PRO A 553 9.53 -14.35 -16.58
N ASP A 554 9.93 -15.25 -15.68
CA ASP A 554 11.28 -15.81 -15.66
C ASP A 554 11.43 -16.80 -16.84
N PRO A 555 12.34 -16.54 -17.80
CA PRO A 555 12.51 -17.38 -18.98
C PRO A 555 13.10 -18.75 -18.65
N THR A 556 13.58 -18.98 -17.42
CA THR A 556 14.14 -20.25 -16.97
C THR A 556 13.10 -21.22 -16.41
N LEU A 557 11.86 -20.76 -16.18
CA LEU A 557 10.77 -21.59 -15.69
C LEU A 557 10.11 -22.39 -16.82
N GLN A 558 9.50 -23.52 -16.46
CA GLN A 558 8.67 -24.32 -17.36
C GLN A 558 7.24 -23.79 -17.32
N TRP A 559 6.68 -23.43 -18.48
CA TRP A 559 5.37 -22.83 -18.63
C TRP A 559 4.33 -23.86 -19.06
#